data_AF-A0A662H0M3-F1
#
_entry.id   AF-A0A662H0M3-F1
#
_cell.length_a   1.000
_cell.length_b   1.000
_cell.length_c   1.000
_cell.angle_alpha   90.00
_cell.angle_beta   90.00
_cell.angle_gamma   90.00
#
_symmetry.space_group_name_H-M   'P 1'
#
loop_
_entity.id
_entity.type
_entity.pdbx_description
1 polymer ?
#
loop_
_entity_poly.entity_id
_entity_poly.type
_entity_poly.pdbx_seq_one_letter_code
_entity_poly.pdbx_strand_id
1 'polypeptide(L)'
;MRVVSDVVCPFCGCLCDDLELEIEGREVKAVRNACAIGEAKFLHNGKHERPRPMIRRNGELVEVSLEEAIRKAAEILAEAKYPVLYGWSSTTCEAIRVGLELAEEVGGVIDNTATVCHGPSILAIQEVGLPGFTLGQSRHRADVVIYWGSNPWDAHFRHLDRYSAFSTGRFQPSIWRRALARLLSQLAERRMLRVARRLLLKMAPAPKPRIPPVEAPPEARKLIVVDVRRTRVAEMADYFLQVKPNRDYEVIQALRMLIRDYELDVDEVAGIPVEVLEEVADILVGCRMGVLYFGLGLTMTRGKFRNIEAAISLVRDLNARTKFLLIPMRGHFNVTGANTVFTWTTGYPFAVDLSQGYPRYNPGETSTIDILLRDDCDAFLSI
;
A
#
# COMPACT_ATOMS: atom_id res chain seq x y z
N MET A 1 -26.74 -25.95 -0.80
CA MET A 1 -25.49 -25.16 -0.69
C MET A 1 -24.90 -24.99 -2.07
N ARG A 2 -24.69 -23.75 -2.52
CA ARG A 2 -24.11 -23.41 -3.83
C ARG A 2 -22.68 -22.94 -3.62
N VAL A 3 -21.74 -23.44 -4.42
CA VAL A 3 -20.38 -22.90 -4.46
C VAL A 3 -20.26 -21.91 -5.62
N VAL A 4 -19.67 -20.75 -5.36
CA VAL A 4 -19.34 -19.75 -6.39
C VAL A 4 -17.82 -19.57 -6.37
N SER A 5 -17.16 -19.87 -7.49
CA SER A 5 -15.72 -19.73 -7.67
C SER A 5 -15.34 -18.37 -8.26
N ASP A 6 -14.03 -18.11 -8.32
CA ASP A 6 -13.44 -16.94 -9.01
C ASP A 6 -13.98 -15.60 -8.51
N VAL A 7 -14.31 -15.56 -7.21
CA VAL A 7 -14.83 -14.35 -6.57
C VAL A 7 -13.70 -13.39 -6.27
N VAL A 8 -13.92 -12.12 -6.58
CA VAL A 8 -12.97 -11.04 -6.29
C VAL A 8 -13.18 -10.53 -4.87
N CYS A 9 -12.10 -10.45 -4.09
CA CYS A 9 -12.09 -9.94 -2.73
C CYS A 9 -12.20 -8.40 -2.70
N PRO A 10 -13.24 -7.83 -2.06
CA PRO A 10 -13.47 -6.39 -2.04
C PRO A 10 -12.76 -5.69 -0.87
N PHE A 11 -11.57 -6.13 -0.46
CA PHE A 11 -10.88 -5.57 0.72
C PHE A 11 -9.69 -4.68 0.36
N CYS A 12 -8.51 -5.27 0.13
CA CYS A 12 -7.26 -4.55 -0.14
C CYS A 12 -6.92 -4.56 -1.64
N GLY A 13 -5.94 -3.74 -2.03
CA GLY A 13 -5.44 -3.60 -3.40
C GLY A 13 -4.77 -4.84 -3.99
N CYS A 14 -4.66 -5.96 -3.25
CA CYS A 14 -4.29 -7.24 -3.83
C CYS A 14 -5.35 -7.78 -4.79
N LEU A 15 -6.62 -7.40 -4.58
CA LEU A 15 -7.76 -7.78 -5.42
C LEU A 15 -7.78 -9.29 -5.74
N CYS A 16 -7.70 -10.12 -4.69
CA CYS A 16 -7.63 -11.56 -4.87
C CYS A 16 -8.87 -12.09 -5.62
N ASP A 17 -8.67 -12.75 -6.76
CA ASP A 17 -9.70 -13.19 -7.72
C ASP A 17 -9.91 -14.72 -7.77
N ASP A 18 -9.51 -15.44 -6.71
CA ASP A 18 -9.57 -16.91 -6.59
C ASP A 18 -10.36 -17.37 -5.36
N LEU A 19 -11.23 -16.51 -4.79
CA LEU A 19 -12.03 -16.90 -3.63
C LEU A 19 -13.15 -17.85 -4.08
N GLU A 20 -13.46 -18.80 -3.21
CA GLU A 20 -14.65 -19.64 -3.36
C GLU A 20 -15.60 -19.36 -2.19
N LEU A 21 -16.86 -19.07 -2.51
CA LEU A 21 -17.91 -18.82 -1.53
C LEU A 21 -18.87 -20.00 -1.48
N GLU A 22 -19.08 -20.54 -0.28
CA GLU A 22 -20.16 -21.50 -0.02
C GLU A 22 -21.39 -20.72 0.47
N ILE A 23 -22.47 -20.74 -0.32
CA ILE A 23 -23.67 -19.93 -0.11
C ILE A 23 -24.87 -20.83 0.18
N GLU A 24 -25.65 -20.48 1.20
CA GLU A 24 -26.92 -21.09 1.54
C GLU A 24 -28.01 -20.01 1.65
N GLY A 25 -29.03 -20.08 0.79
CA GLY A 25 -30.02 -19.01 0.67
C GLY A 25 -29.37 -17.70 0.25
N ARG A 26 -29.39 -16.69 1.14
CA ARG A 26 -28.77 -15.37 0.96
C ARG A 26 -27.51 -15.17 1.81
N GLU A 27 -27.06 -16.20 2.53
CA GLU A 27 -25.95 -16.09 3.46
C GLU A 27 -24.70 -16.81 2.95
N VAL A 28 -23.54 -16.18 3.14
CA VAL A 28 -22.24 -16.82 2.94
C VAL A 28 -21.89 -17.62 4.19
N LYS A 29 -21.72 -18.92 4.05
CA LYS A 29 -21.41 -19.86 5.15
C LYS A 29 -19.93 -20.13 5.31
N ALA A 30 -19.17 -20.12 4.22
CA ALA A 30 -17.72 -20.29 4.23
C ALA A 30 -17.06 -19.55 3.07
N VAL A 31 -15.80 -19.16 3.28
CA VAL A 31 -14.96 -18.48 2.29
C VAL A 31 -13.63 -19.21 2.21
N ARG A 32 -13.30 -19.76 1.04
CA ARG A 32 -11.99 -20.39 0.80
C ARG A 32 -11.07 -19.42 0.09
N ASN A 33 -9.76 -19.63 0.25
CA ASN A 33 -8.69 -18.82 -0.32
C ASN A 33 -8.68 -17.33 0.11
N ALA A 34 -9.51 -16.89 1.04
CA ALA A 34 -9.40 -15.56 1.61
C ALA A 34 -8.35 -15.51 2.74
N CYS A 35 -7.78 -14.32 2.99
CA CYS A 35 -7.18 -14.05 4.29
C CYS A 35 -8.28 -13.80 5.34
N ALA A 36 -7.93 -13.80 6.62
CA ALA A 36 -8.88 -13.59 7.72
C ALA A 36 -9.75 -12.33 7.54
N ILE A 37 -9.20 -11.24 6.99
CA ILE A 37 -9.97 -10.01 6.77
C ILE A 37 -10.93 -10.13 5.58
N GLY A 38 -10.49 -10.76 4.49
CA GLY A 38 -11.36 -11.03 3.34
C GLY A 38 -12.50 -11.96 3.69
N GLU A 39 -12.21 -13.02 4.46
CA GLU A 39 -13.20 -13.96 4.97
C GLU A 39 -14.22 -13.25 5.87
N ALA A 40 -13.74 -12.48 6.86
CA ALA A 40 -14.60 -11.73 7.77
C ALA A 40 -15.52 -10.76 7.03
N LYS A 41 -15.04 -10.10 5.96
CA LYS A 41 -15.85 -9.19 5.14
C LYS A 41 -17.05 -9.88 4.49
N PHE A 42 -16.90 -11.12 4.03
CA PHE A 42 -18.01 -11.88 3.46
C PHE A 42 -18.90 -12.54 4.53
N LEU A 43 -18.32 -13.17 5.56
CA LEU A 43 -19.06 -13.87 6.61
C LEU A 43 -19.88 -12.94 7.52
N HIS A 44 -19.52 -11.66 7.58
CA HIS A 44 -20.19 -10.68 8.44
C HIS A 44 -20.90 -9.58 7.65
N ASN A 45 -21.05 -9.77 6.33
CA ASN A 45 -21.90 -8.93 5.51
C ASN A 45 -23.32 -8.87 6.12
N GLY A 46 -23.90 -7.67 6.26
CA GLY A 46 -25.21 -7.50 6.88
C GLY A 46 -25.27 -7.41 8.41
N LYS A 47 -24.25 -7.84 9.17
CA LYS A 47 -24.37 -7.94 10.65
C LYS A 47 -24.53 -6.60 11.37
N HIS A 48 -24.03 -5.52 10.78
CA HIS A 48 -24.16 -4.15 11.29
C HIS A 48 -24.82 -3.21 10.29
N GLU A 49 -25.45 -3.76 9.25
CA GLU A 49 -26.17 -2.93 8.28
C GLU A 49 -27.34 -2.27 8.99
N ARG A 50 -27.48 -0.96 8.77
CA ARG A 50 -28.72 -0.24 9.06
C ARG A 50 -29.59 -0.41 7.83
N PRO A 51 -30.62 -1.27 7.86
CA PRO A 51 -31.37 -1.62 6.66
C PRO A 51 -32.23 -0.45 6.15
N ARG A 52 -32.35 0.62 6.95
CA ARG A 52 -33.18 1.78 6.66
C ARG A 52 -32.36 3.07 6.76
N PRO A 53 -32.54 4.00 5.82
CA PRO A 53 -31.97 5.34 5.91
C PRO A 53 -32.42 6.06 7.18
N MET A 54 -31.55 6.91 7.71
CA MET A 54 -31.82 7.68 8.93
C MET A 54 -31.43 9.14 8.76
N ILE A 55 -32.22 10.05 9.33
CA ILE A 55 -31.94 11.48 9.41
C ILE A 55 -31.82 11.89 10.88
N ARG A 56 -30.87 12.77 11.20
CA ARG A 56 -30.76 13.32 12.55
C ARG A 56 -31.82 14.41 12.78
N ARG A 57 -32.67 14.23 13.79
CA ARG A 57 -33.67 15.21 14.25
C ARG A 57 -33.49 15.43 15.75
N ASN A 58 -33.34 16.67 16.18
CA ASN A 58 -33.14 17.04 17.59
C ASN A 58 -32.03 16.25 18.30
N GLY A 59 -30.92 15.99 17.59
CA GLY A 59 -29.78 15.24 18.12
C GLY A 59 -29.88 13.71 18.00
N GLU A 60 -31.03 13.15 17.65
CA GLU A 60 -31.24 11.70 17.55
C GLU A 60 -31.39 11.23 16.10
N LEU A 61 -30.98 10.00 15.79
CA LEU A 61 -31.17 9.42 14.46
C LEU A 61 -32.54 8.76 14.37
N VAL A 62 -33.33 9.17 13.38
CA VAL A 62 -34.69 8.68 13.14
C VAL A 62 -34.74 7.97 11.79
N GLU A 63 -35.32 6.77 11.74
CA GLU A 63 -35.56 6.05 10.47
C GLU A 63 -36.51 6.83 9.58
N VAL A 64 -36.21 6.89 8.28
CA VAL A 64 -37.02 7.54 7.25
C VAL A 64 -37.08 6.68 5.98
N SER A 65 -37.93 7.07 5.03
CA SER A 65 -37.96 6.42 3.72
C SER A 65 -36.68 6.75 2.92
N LEU A 66 -36.35 5.90 1.95
CA LEU A 66 -35.23 6.17 1.03
C LEU A 66 -35.45 7.46 0.23
N GLU A 67 -36.67 7.71 -0.20
CA GLU A 67 -37.04 8.94 -0.93
C GLU A 67 -36.82 10.19 -0.07
N GLU A 68 -37.21 10.15 1.19
CA GLU A 68 -37.01 11.27 2.13
C GLU A 68 -35.52 11.52 2.41
N ALA A 69 -34.75 10.45 2.63
CA ALA A 69 -33.31 10.56 2.84
C ALA A 69 -32.57 11.13 1.61
N ILE A 70 -32.91 10.65 0.41
CA ILE A 70 -32.33 11.15 -0.84
C ILE A 70 -32.72 12.60 -1.07
N ARG A 71 -34.00 12.96 -0.90
CA ARG A 71 -34.47 14.34 -1.05
C ARG A 71 -33.72 15.26 -0.10
N LYS A 72 -33.55 14.86 1.17
CA LYS A 72 -32.82 15.70 2.13
C LYS A 72 -31.34 15.84 1.80
N ALA A 73 -30.69 14.78 1.35
CA ALA A 73 -29.29 14.84 0.91
C ALA A 73 -29.13 15.74 -0.33
N ALA A 74 -30.05 15.65 -1.29
CA ALA A 74 -30.06 16.48 -2.49
C ALA A 74 -30.28 17.96 -2.16
N GLU A 75 -31.21 18.30 -1.25
CA GLU A 75 -31.39 19.67 -0.74
C GLU A 75 -30.08 20.23 -0.18
N ILE A 76 -29.41 19.48 0.70
CA ILE A 76 -28.14 19.91 1.32
C ILE A 76 -27.07 20.18 0.27
N LEU A 77 -26.91 19.28 -0.71
CA LEU A 77 -25.89 19.42 -1.74
C LEU A 77 -26.22 20.54 -2.74
N ALA A 78 -27.49 20.76 -3.06
CA ALA A 78 -27.92 21.82 -3.97
C ALA A 78 -27.83 23.22 -3.35
N GLU A 79 -27.98 23.34 -2.03
CA GLU A 79 -27.85 24.60 -1.29
C GLU A 79 -26.39 24.92 -0.90
N ALA A 80 -25.50 23.93 -0.96
CA ALA A 80 -24.08 24.09 -0.65
C ALA A 80 -23.36 24.96 -1.68
N LYS A 81 -22.43 25.79 -1.20
CA LYS A 81 -21.57 26.63 -2.04
C LYS A 81 -20.26 25.94 -2.38
N TYR A 82 -19.78 25.05 -1.52
CA TYR A 82 -18.52 24.33 -1.73
C TYR A 82 -18.58 22.91 -1.15
N PRO A 83 -19.47 22.05 -1.69
CA PRO A 83 -19.64 20.69 -1.20
C PRO A 83 -18.41 19.81 -1.52
N VAL A 84 -18.07 18.90 -0.60
CA VAL A 84 -17.02 17.89 -0.77
C VAL A 84 -17.63 16.50 -0.85
N LEU A 85 -17.28 15.77 -1.91
CA LEU A 85 -17.71 14.42 -2.22
C LEU A 85 -16.51 13.46 -2.05
N TYR A 86 -16.43 12.75 -0.93
CA TYR A 86 -15.24 12.01 -0.50
C TYR A 86 -15.47 10.50 -0.27
N GLY A 87 -14.46 9.70 -0.59
CA GLY A 87 -14.38 8.28 -0.20
C GLY A 87 -14.08 7.36 -1.39
N TRP A 88 -15.13 6.85 -2.03
CA TRP A 88 -15.17 6.20 -3.37
C TRP A 88 -14.33 4.93 -3.57
N SER A 89 -13.38 4.66 -2.69
CA SER A 89 -12.31 3.68 -2.90
C SER A 89 -12.75 2.25 -2.59
N SER A 90 -13.95 2.10 -2.03
CA SER A 90 -14.58 0.83 -1.67
C SER A 90 -15.92 0.58 -2.38
N THR A 91 -16.18 1.26 -3.50
CA THR A 91 -17.34 1.03 -4.38
C THR A 91 -16.89 0.71 -5.82
N THR A 92 -17.83 0.48 -6.75
CA THR A 92 -17.52 0.11 -8.14
C THR A 92 -17.26 1.33 -9.02
N CYS A 93 -16.61 1.13 -10.16
CA CYS A 93 -16.30 2.21 -11.10
C CYS A 93 -17.55 2.87 -11.68
N GLU A 94 -18.65 2.12 -11.82
CA GLU A 94 -19.94 2.63 -12.28
C GLU A 94 -20.53 3.64 -11.28
N ALA A 95 -20.49 3.31 -9.98
CA ALA A 95 -20.93 4.23 -8.94
C ALA A 95 -20.03 5.47 -8.85
N ILE A 96 -18.72 5.29 -9.04
CA ILE A 96 -17.75 6.40 -9.09
C ILE A 96 -18.08 7.37 -10.24
N ARG A 97 -18.44 6.84 -11.42
CA ARG A 97 -18.82 7.66 -12.57
C ARG A 97 -20.08 8.49 -12.29
N VAL A 98 -21.09 7.90 -11.68
CA VAL A 98 -22.30 8.64 -11.24
C VAL A 98 -21.94 9.69 -10.18
N GLY A 99 -21.00 9.38 -9.28
CA GLY A 99 -20.49 10.33 -8.29
C GLY A 99 -19.78 11.53 -8.90
N LEU A 100 -19.04 11.35 -10.00
CA LEU A 100 -18.46 12.44 -10.79
C LEU A 100 -19.52 13.31 -11.44
N GLU A 101 -20.51 12.70 -12.09
CA GLU A 101 -21.64 13.42 -12.70
C GLU A 101 -22.38 14.25 -11.63
N LEU A 102 -22.56 13.71 -10.42
CA LEU A 102 -23.11 14.45 -9.29
C LEU A 102 -22.21 15.61 -8.84
N ALA A 103 -20.89 15.39 -8.75
CA ALA A 103 -19.94 16.44 -8.35
C ALA A 103 -19.90 17.61 -9.33
N GLU A 104 -20.04 17.32 -10.62
CA GLU A 104 -20.14 18.31 -11.70
C GLU A 104 -21.45 19.11 -11.59
N GLU A 105 -22.58 18.42 -11.41
CA GLU A 105 -23.90 19.05 -11.28
C GLU A 105 -23.99 20.00 -10.07
N VAL A 106 -23.40 19.62 -8.93
CA VAL A 106 -23.44 20.45 -7.71
C VAL A 106 -22.31 21.48 -7.64
N GLY A 107 -21.35 21.47 -8.59
CA GLY A 107 -20.21 22.38 -8.57
C GLY A 107 -19.30 22.22 -7.34
N GLY A 108 -18.99 20.98 -6.98
CA GLY A 108 -18.22 20.66 -5.76
C GLY A 108 -16.80 20.15 -6.01
N VAL A 109 -16.15 19.70 -4.93
CA VAL A 109 -14.89 18.97 -4.98
C VAL A 109 -15.15 17.48 -4.84
N ILE A 110 -14.57 16.68 -5.74
CA ILE A 110 -14.55 15.22 -5.61
C ILE A 110 -13.14 14.72 -5.34
N ASP A 111 -12.98 13.97 -4.25
CA ASP A 111 -11.70 13.45 -3.80
C ASP A 111 -11.87 12.04 -3.24
N ASN A 112 -10.80 11.25 -3.19
CA ASN A 112 -10.86 9.87 -2.68
C ASN A 112 -9.76 9.58 -1.66
N THR A 113 -9.75 8.38 -1.10
CA THR A 113 -8.78 7.99 -0.07
C THR A 113 -7.31 8.08 -0.49
N ALA A 114 -7.00 8.25 -1.79
CA ALA A 114 -5.63 8.54 -2.23
C ALA A 114 -5.06 9.76 -1.49
N THR A 115 -5.86 10.79 -1.23
CA THR A 115 -5.46 12.02 -0.54
C THR A 115 -4.77 11.76 0.82
N VAL A 116 -5.19 10.71 1.53
CA VAL A 116 -4.63 10.25 2.82
C VAL A 116 -3.81 8.94 2.71
N CYS A 117 -3.46 8.52 1.49
CA CYS A 117 -2.79 7.24 1.23
C CYS A 117 -1.63 7.38 0.22
N HIS A 118 -1.91 7.20 -1.07
CA HIS A 118 -0.92 7.23 -2.15
C HIS A 118 -1.03 8.48 -3.05
N GLY A 119 -1.72 9.53 -2.60
CA GLY A 119 -1.75 10.86 -3.22
C GLY A 119 -0.35 11.44 -3.41
N PRO A 120 0.55 11.37 -2.40
CA PRO A 120 1.95 11.72 -2.58
C PRO A 120 2.66 10.90 -3.68
N SER A 121 2.27 9.64 -3.89
CA SER A 121 2.81 8.84 -4.99
C SER A 121 2.32 9.32 -6.35
N ILE A 122 1.05 9.72 -6.45
CA ILE A 122 0.48 10.30 -7.68
C ILE A 122 1.23 11.58 -8.06
N LEU A 123 1.48 12.48 -7.09
CA LEU A 123 2.24 13.71 -7.32
C LEU A 123 3.65 13.42 -7.84
N ALA A 124 4.36 12.48 -7.22
CA ALA A 124 5.70 12.10 -7.67
C ALA A 124 5.69 11.48 -9.08
N ILE A 125 4.69 10.65 -9.39
CA ILE A 125 4.55 10.03 -10.72
C ILE A 125 4.26 11.09 -11.79
N GLN A 126 3.51 12.14 -11.48
CA GLN A 126 3.29 13.27 -12.39
C GLN A 126 4.60 14.03 -12.67
N GLU A 127 5.50 14.13 -11.69
CA GLU A 127 6.78 14.86 -11.81
C GLU A 127 7.87 14.03 -12.52
N VAL A 128 7.98 12.74 -12.21
CA VAL A 128 9.10 11.89 -12.67
C VAL A 128 8.69 10.57 -13.34
N GLY A 129 7.41 10.34 -13.60
CA GLY A 129 6.90 9.14 -14.27
C GLY A 129 6.85 7.89 -13.39
N LEU A 130 6.50 6.74 -13.98
CA LEU A 130 6.39 5.46 -13.26
C LEU A 130 6.95 4.29 -14.11
N PRO A 131 8.13 3.73 -13.76
CA PRO A 131 8.58 2.44 -14.32
C PRO A 131 7.85 1.28 -13.62
N GLY A 132 6.57 1.12 -13.93
CA GLY A 132 5.66 0.15 -13.30
C GLY A 132 5.73 -1.27 -13.87
N PHE A 133 5.03 -2.21 -13.20
CA PHE A 133 4.96 -3.61 -13.59
C PHE A 133 3.63 -4.27 -13.17
N THR A 134 3.33 -5.44 -13.72
CA THR A 134 2.18 -6.26 -13.26
C THR A 134 2.63 -7.34 -12.30
N LEU A 135 1.77 -7.75 -11.36
CA LEU A 135 2.10 -8.75 -10.34
C LEU A 135 2.61 -10.09 -10.92
N GLY A 136 2.19 -10.44 -12.14
CA GLY A 136 2.73 -11.59 -12.88
C GLY A 136 4.21 -11.47 -13.22
N GLN A 137 4.70 -10.28 -13.57
CA GLN A 137 6.12 -10.05 -13.82
C GLN A 137 6.95 -10.25 -12.54
N SER A 138 6.50 -9.71 -11.40
CA SER A 138 7.13 -9.97 -10.10
C SER A 138 7.16 -11.46 -9.77
N ARG A 139 6.00 -12.12 -9.80
CA ARG A 139 5.87 -13.55 -9.47
C ARG A 139 6.84 -14.40 -10.30
N HIS A 140 6.87 -14.18 -11.62
CA HIS A 140 7.56 -15.11 -12.51
C HIS A 140 9.03 -14.79 -12.78
N ARG A 141 9.47 -13.54 -12.61
CA ARG A 141 10.81 -13.10 -13.07
C ARG A 141 11.64 -12.39 -12.01
N ALA A 142 11.03 -11.73 -11.02
CA ALA A 142 11.80 -10.90 -10.11
C ALA A 142 12.67 -11.75 -9.17
N ASP A 143 13.98 -11.57 -9.25
CA ASP A 143 14.98 -12.21 -8.41
C ASP A 143 15.49 -11.31 -7.27
N VAL A 144 15.13 -10.03 -7.26
CA VAL A 144 15.19 -9.17 -6.08
C VAL A 144 13.82 -8.56 -5.82
N VAL A 145 13.32 -8.69 -4.59
CA VAL A 145 12.07 -8.08 -4.13
C VAL A 145 12.36 -7.18 -2.93
N ILE A 146 12.05 -5.89 -3.08
CA ILE A 146 12.17 -4.91 -2.00
C ILE A 146 10.77 -4.56 -1.49
N TYR A 147 10.59 -4.56 -0.17
CA TYR A 147 9.49 -3.86 0.51
C TYR A 147 10.03 -2.66 1.27
N TRP A 148 9.66 -1.45 0.85
CA TRP A 148 10.12 -0.21 1.45
C TRP A 148 8.96 0.54 2.11
N GLY A 149 9.00 0.67 3.44
CA GLY A 149 7.94 1.35 4.19
C GLY A 149 6.57 0.68 4.01
N SER A 150 6.57 -0.65 3.82
CA SER A 150 5.36 -1.44 3.59
C SER A 150 5.46 -2.78 4.30
N ASN A 151 4.37 -3.20 4.95
CA ASN A 151 4.27 -4.48 5.63
C ASN A 151 3.14 -5.32 5.03
N PRO A 152 3.39 -6.06 3.94
CA PRO A 152 2.35 -6.85 3.27
C PRO A 152 1.78 -7.96 4.17
N TRP A 153 2.50 -8.40 5.20
CA TRP A 153 2.00 -9.41 6.13
C TRP A 153 0.74 -8.97 6.88
N ASP A 154 0.64 -7.67 7.21
CA ASP A 154 -0.45 -7.11 8.03
C ASP A 154 -1.38 -6.17 7.23
N ALA A 155 -1.03 -5.80 6.00
CA ALA A 155 -1.82 -4.88 5.17
C ALA A 155 -2.34 -5.52 3.87
N HIS A 156 -1.61 -6.48 3.33
CA HIS A 156 -1.84 -7.10 2.03
C HIS A 156 -1.61 -8.61 2.14
N PHE A 157 -2.35 -9.24 3.04
CA PHE A 157 -2.08 -10.56 3.62
C PHE A 157 -1.69 -11.66 2.63
N ARG A 158 -2.30 -11.66 1.43
CA ARG A 158 -2.03 -12.66 0.38
C ARG A 158 -1.01 -12.23 -0.68
N HIS A 159 -0.33 -11.11 -0.48
CA HIS A 159 0.57 -10.55 -1.49
C HIS A 159 1.86 -11.37 -1.62
N LEU A 160 2.39 -11.82 -0.48
CA LEU A 160 3.67 -12.52 -0.42
C LEU A 160 3.59 -13.91 -1.07
N ASP A 161 2.57 -14.69 -0.70
CA ASP A 161 2.29 -16.04 -1.19
C ASP A 161 1.78 -16.06 -2.63
N ARG A 162 0.99 -15.05 -3.04
CA ARG A 162 0.37 -15.07 -4.37
C ARG A 162 1.22 -14.42 -5.47
N TYR A 163 1.92 -13.32 -5.16
CA TYR A 163 2.45 -12.43 -6.22
C TYR A 163 3.94 -12.11 -6.14
N SER A 164 4.60 -12.43 -5.04
CA SER A 164 5.95 -11.91 -4.76
C SER A 164 6.81 -12.94 -4.04
N ALA A 165 7.49 -12.56 -2.96
CA ALA A 165 8.62 -13.31 -2.40
C ALA A 165 8.35 -14.80 -2.15
N PHE A 166 7.16 -15.14 -1.65
CA PHE A 166 6.80 -16.52 -1.28
C PHE A 166 6.02 -17.25 -2.36
N SER A 167 5.71 -16.59 -3.47
CA SER A 167 5.07 -17.20 -4.63
C SER A 167 6.08 -17.97 -5.50
N THR A 168 5.69 -19.15 -5.97
CA THR A 168 6.44 -19.86 -7.00
C THR A 168 6.10 -19.29 -8.37
N GLY A 169 7.13 -18.77 -9.04
CA GLY A 169 7.11 -18.27 -10.40
C GLY A 169 7.41 -19.33 -11.44
N ARG A 170 7.39 -18.93 -12.73
CA ARG A 170 7.72 -19.82 -13.85
C ARG A 170 9.23 -19.99 -13.97
N PHE A 171 9.96 -18.90 -13.75
CA PHE A 171 11.42 -18.87 -13.83
C PHE A 171 12.08 -18.65 -12.47
N GLN A 172 11.28 -18.32 -11.45
CA GLN A 172 11.80 -17.93 -10.15
C GLN A 172 11.16 -18.73 -9.00
N PRO A 173 11.96 -19.48 -8.21
CA PRO A 173 11.44 -20.27 -7.12
C PRO A 173 11.03 -19.42 -5.92
N SER A 174 10.10 -19.93 -5.12
CA SER A 174 9.70 -19.33 -3.85
C SER A 174 10.83 -19.40 -2.81
N ILE A 175 10.97 -18.37 -1.98
CA ILE A 175 11.92 -18.36 -0.85
C ILE A 175 11.33 -18.93 0.45
N TRP A 176 10.08 -19.39 0.44
CA TRP A 176 9.32 -19.75 1.65
C TRP A 176 10.07 -20.69 2.60
N ARG A 177 10.72 -21.73 2.07
CA ARG A 177 11.51 -22.68 2.89
C ARG A 177 12.66 -22.00 3.63
N ARG A 178 13.39 -21.10 2.95
CA ARG A 178 14.51 -20.35 3.55
C ARG A 178 14.01 -19.32 4.56
N ALA A 179 12.94 -18.60 4.22
CA ALA A 179 12.30 -17.65 5.10
C ALA A 179 11.84 -18.31 6.41
N LEU A 180 11.22 -19.49 6.32
CA LEU A 180 10.79 -20.26 7.49
C LEU A 180 11.96 -20.74 8.35
N ALA A 181 13.03 -21.26 7.72
CA ALA A 181 14.23 -21.70 8.44
C ALA A 181 14.87 -20.54 9.24
N ARG A 182 14.99 -19.35 8.63
CA ARG A 182 15.48 -18.14 9.32
C ARG A 182 14.60 -17.75 10.49
N LEU A 183 13.30 -17.75 10.28
CA LEU A 183 12.34 -17.40 11.31
C LEU A 183 12.42 -18.34 12.52
N LEU A 184 12.49 -19.65 12.29
CA LEU A 184 12.63 -20.66 13.34
C LEU A 184 13.94 -20.48 14.12
N SER A 185 15.05 -20.19 13.42
CA SER A 185 16.34 -19.89 14.04
C SER A 185 16.26 -18.67 14.97
N GLN A 186 15.66 -17.57 14.52
CA GLN A 186 15.48 -16.37 15.34
C GLN A 186 14.58 -16.61 16.57
N LEU A 187 13.53 -17.42 16.43
CA LEU A 187 12.66 -17.80 17.55
C LEU A 187 13.41 -18.64 18.59
N ALA A 188 14.24 -19.59 18.14
CA ALA A 188 15.09 -20.38 19.02
C ALA A 188 16.09 -19.50 19.79
N GLU A 189 16.76 -18.57 19.10
CA GLU A 189 17.69 -17.62 19.71
C GLU A 189 17.01 -16.73 20.77
N ARG A 190 15.83 -16.17 20.46
CA ARG A 190 15.05 -15.38 21.43
C ARG A 190 14.65 -16.20 22.64
N ARG A 191 14.29 -17.48 22.44
CA ARG A 191 13.97 -18.40 23.55
C ARG A 191 15.20 -18.65 24.42
N MET A 192 16.36 -18.89 23.83
CA MET A 192 17.63 -19.06 24.55
C MET A 192 18.00 -17.81 25.35
N LEU A 193 17.93 -16.62 24.73
CA LEU A 193 18.20 -15.34 25.40
C LEU A 193 17.24 -15.07 26.58
N ARG A 194 15.95 -15.41 26.44
CA ARG A 194 14.97 -15.31 27.53
C ARG A 194 15.31 -16.25 28.69
N VAL A 195 15.77 -17.47 28.40
CA VAL A 195 16.21 -18.43 29.42
C VAL A 195 17.49 -17.94 30.10
N ALA A 196 18.49 -17.48 29.35
CA ALA A 196 19.74 -16.95 29.88
C ALA A 196 19.52 -15.72 30.78
N ARG A 197 18.62 -14.80 30.39
CA ARG A 197 18.22 -13.64 31.22
C ARG A 197 17.55 -14.07 32.53
N ARG A 198 16.70 -15.11 32.51
CA ARG A 198 16.08 -15.67 33.72
C ARG A 198 17.10 -16.33 34.65
N LEU A 199 18.17 -16.88 34.09
CA LEU A 199 19.25 -17.52 34.83
C LEU A 199 20.34 -16.54 35.30
N LEU A 200 20.13 -15.21 35.16
CA LEU A 200 21.08 -14.15 35.56
C LEU A 200 22.51 -14.32 34.98
N LEU A 201 22.66 -15.07 33.89
CA LEU A 201 23.92 -15.20 33.20
C LEU A 201 24.23 -13.87 32.48
N LYS A 202 25.29 -13.17 32.91
CA LYS A 202 25.85 -12.03 32.16
C LYS A 202 26.40 -12.56 30.83
N MET A 203 25.58 -12.50 29.79
CA MET A 203 26.05 -12.69 28.42
C MET A 203 26.53 -11.34 27.88
N ALA A 204 27.75 -11.30 27.34
CA ALA A 204 28.18 -10.22 26.46
C ALA A 204 27.15 -10.06 25.31
N PRO A 205 26.94 -8.84 24.77
CA PRO A 205 26.09 -8.70 23.58
C PRO A 205 26.61 -9.66 22.52
N ALA A 206 25.77 -10.62 22.13
CA ALA A 206 26.14 -11.56 21.09
C ALA A 206 26.51 -10.74 19.85
N PRO A 207 27.65 -11.02 19.19
CA PRO A 207 27.90 -10.45 17.87
C PRO A 207 26.64 -10.70 17.03
N LYS A 208 26.16 -9.68 16.28
CA LYS A 208 25.02 -9.82 15.38
C LYS A 208 25.21 -11.16 14.67
N PRO A 209 24.29 -12.13 14.78
CA PRO A 209 24.53 -13.44 14.24
C PRO A 209 24.74 -13.27 12.74
N ARG A 210 25.99 -13.47 12.28
CA ARG A 210 26.24 -13.94 10.93
C ARG A 210 25.71 -15.36 10.92
N ILE A 211 24.38 -15.48 10.79
CA ILE A 211 23.76 -16.74 10.40
C ILE A 211 24.48 -17.09 9.11
N PRO A 212 25.24 -18.20 9.03
CA PRO A 212 25.82 -18.60 7.77
C PRO A 212 24.66 -18.62 6.78
N PRO A 213 24.74 -17.90 5.65
CA PRO A 213 23.66 -17.96 4.68
C PRO A 213 23.41 -19.44 4.46
N VAL A 214 22.17 -19.89 4.65
CA VAL A 214 21.75 -21.15 4.02
C VAL A 214 22.08 -20.88 2.57
N GLU A 215 23.19 -21.44 2.07
CA GLU A 215 23.80 -21.02 0.81
C GLU A 215 22.70 -21.04 -0.23
N ALA A 216 22.29 -19.84 -0.62
CA ALA A 216 21.30 -19.68 -1.63
C ALA A 216 21.99 -20.16 -2.91
N PRO A 217 21.33 -20.98 -3.75
CA PRO A 217 21.75 -21.06 -5.14
C PRO A 217 21.90 -19.62 -5.64
N PRO A 218 22.98 -19.26 -6.36
CA PRO A 218 23.23 -17.90 -6.83
C PRO A 218 22.02 -17.28 -7.55
N GLU A 219 21.14 -18.12 -8.11
CA GLU A 219 19.96 -17.76 -8.87
C GLU A 219 18.67 -17.53 -8.05
N ALA A 220 18.71 -17.68 -6.73
CA ALA A 220 17.51 -17.70 -5.92
C ALA A 220 17.10 -16.29 -5.47
N ARG A 221 15.78 -16.03 -5.49
CA ARG A 221 15.21 -14.71 -5.16
C ARG A 221 15.70 -14.17 -3.81
N LYS A 222 16.04 -12.88 -3.74
CA LYS A 222 16.39 -12.16 -2.52
C LYS A 222 15.25 -11.24 -2.08
N LEU A 223 15.00 -11.18 -0.78
CA LEU A 223 14.03 -10.32 -0.12
C LEU A 223 14.74 -9.26 0.72
N ILE A 224 14.55 -7.99 0.38
CA ILE A 224 15.06 -6.84 1.11
C ILE A 224 13.88 -6.11 1.74
N VAL A 225 13.99 -5.76 3.02
CA VAL A 225 12.99 -4.96 3.72
C VAL A 225 13.65 -3.70 4.26
N VAL A 226 13.06 -2.55 3.95
CA VAL A 226 13.44 -1.25 4.51
C VAL A 226 12.27 -0.74 5.34
N ASP A 227 12.42 -0.71 6.66
CA ASP A 227 11.36 -0.27 7.57
C ASP A 227 12.00 0.17 8.90
N VAL A 228 11.41 1.15 9.57
CA VAL A 228 11.85 1.60 10.89
C VAL A 228 11.61 0.52 11.97
N ARG A 229 10.66 -0.40 11.72
CA ARG A 229 10.30 -1.51 12.60
C ARG A 229 10.74 -2.84 12.00
N ARG A 230 11.18 -3.74 12.88
CA ARG A 230 11.42 -5.14 12.51
C ARG A 230 10.10 -5.91 12.43
N THR A 231 9.40 -5.76 11.29
CA THR A 231 8.13 -6.43 11.00
C THR A 231 8.30 -7.93 10.81
N ARG A 232 7.20 -8.67 10.71
CA ARG A 232 7.22 -10.10 10.41
C ARG A 232 7.93 -10.41 9.09
N VAL A 233 7.74 -9.56 8.08
CA VAL A 233 8.44 -9.69 6.79
C VAL A 233 9.94 -9.43 6.95
N ALA A 234 10.33 -8.44 7.76
CA ALA A 234 11.74 -8.16 8.06
C ALA A 234 12.43 -9.33 8.78
N GLU A 235 11.74 -10.08 9.64
CA GLU A 235 12.28 -11.28 10.29
C GLU A 235 12.64 -12.38 9.28
N MET A 236 11.92 -12.43 8.16
CA MET A 236 12.06 -13.42 7.08
C MET A 236 12.94 -12.95 5.91
N ALA A 237 13.33 -11.67 5.88
CA ALA A 237 14.12 -11.06 4.81
C ALA A 237 15.57 -11.58 4.77
N ASP A 238 16.19 -11.51 3.60
CA ASP A 238 17.64 -11.68 3.45
C ASP A 238 18.37 -10.47 4.04
N TYR A 239 17.86 -9.26 3.75
CA TYR A 239 18.40 -8.00 4.26
C TYR A 239 17.28 -7.19 4.93
N PHE A 240 17.56 -6.70 6.14
CA PHE A 240 16.70 -5.76 6.83
C PHE A 240 17.47 -4.47 7.08
N LEU A 241 17.12 -3.42 6.33
CA LEU A 241 17.66 -2.08 6.47
C LEU A 241 16.77 -1.29 7.44
N GLN A 242 17.21 -1.21 8.69
CA GLN A 242 16.47 -0.47 9.72
C GLN A 242 16.80 1.02 9.65
N VAL A 243 16.07 1.73 8.78
CA VAL A 243 16.21 3.18 8.63
C VAL A 243 15.69 3.93 9.86
N LYS A 244 16.33 5.04 10.24
CA LYS A 244 15.82 5.96 11.26
C LYS A 244 14.50 6.61 10.79
N PRO A 245 13.51 6.86 11.67
CA PRO A 245 12.26 7.50 11.28
C PRO A 245 12.48 8.83 10.55
N ASN A 246 11.75 9.05 9.47
CA ASN A 246 11.79 10.27 8.64
C ASN A 246 13.13 10.50 7.92
N ARG A 247 13.90 9.44 7.65
CA ARG A 247 15.21 9.52 6.98
C ARG A 247 15.34 8.62 5.74
N ASP A 248 14.21 8.20 5.17
CA ASP A 248 14.17 7.38 3.96
C ASP A 248 14.78 8.10 2.76
N TYR A 249 14.55 9.41 2.62
CA TYR A 249 15.09 10.22 1.54
C TYR A 249 16.62 10.12 1.46
N GLU A 250 17.31 10.27 2.60
CA GLU A 250 18.76 10.20 2.69
C GLU A 250 19.29 8.81 2.31
N VAL A 251 18.64 7.72 2.74
CA VAL A 251 19.02 6.35 2.33
C VAL A 251 18.84 6.16 0.83
N ILE A 252 17.75 6.65 0.25
CA ILE A 252 17.51 6.56 -1.18
C ILE A 252 18.60 7.32 -1.95
N GLN A 253 18.97 8.54 -1.51
CA GLN A 253 20.02 9.32 -2.15
C GLN A 253 21.39 8.63 -2.03
N ALA A 254 21.71 8.05 -0.88
CA ALA A 254 22.94 7.28 -0.69
C ALA A 254 23.01 6.10 -1.67
N LEU A 255 21.94 5.31 -1.80
CA LEU A 255 21.89 4.23 -2.80
C LEU A 255 22.06 4.75 -4.23
N ARG A 256 21.43 5.88 -4.57
CA ARG A 256 21.59 6.52 -5.90
C ARG A 256 23.03 6.93 -6.18
N MET A 257 23.74 7.45 -5.17
CA MET A 257 25.16 7.77 -5.28
C MET A 257 25.99 6.52 -5.56
N LEU A 258 25.80 5.47 -4.76
CA LEU A 258 26.51 4.20 -4.91
C LEU A 258 26.25 3.54 -6.27
N ILE A 259 25.00 3.52 -6.75
CA ILE A 259 24.63 2.99 -8.07
C ILE A 259 25.25 3.78 -9.22
N ARG A 260 25.68 5.02 -8.97
CA ARG A 260 26.36 5.88 -9.95
C ARG A 260 27.88 5.92 -9.73
N ASP A 261 28.41 4.95 -8.97
CA ASP A 261 29.83 4.81 -8.61
C ASP A 261 30.42 6.03 -7.88
N TYR A 262 29.60 6.78 -7.13
CA TYR A 262 30.09 7.81 -6.22
C TYR A 262 30.37 7.22 -4.83
N GLU A 263 31.38 7.78 -4.16
CA GLU A 263 31.74 7.44 -2.78
C GLU A 263 30.89 8.23 -1.76
N LEU A 264 30.70 7.65 -0.57
CA LEU A 264 30.04 8.29 0.56
C LEU A 264 31.08 8.64 1.63
N ASP A 265 31.27 9.93 1.91
CA ASP A 265 32.21 10.41 2.94
C ASP A 265 31.58 10.44 4.34
N VAL A 266 30.97 9.31 4.73
CA VAL A 266 30.33 9.09 6.05
C VAL A 266 30.38 7.61 6.41
N ASP A 267 30.36 7.28 7.70
CA ASP A 267 30.34 5.88 8.14
C ASP A 267 28.92 5.25 8.09
N GLU A 268 27.87 6.06 8.28
CA GLU A 268 26.47 5.61 8.23
C GLU A 268 25.54 6.66 7.62
N VAL A 269 24.48 6.19 6.96
CA VAL A 269 23.36 7.02 6.51
C VAL A 269 22.09 6.54 7.19
N ALA A 270 21.43 7.44 7.92
CA ALA A 270 20.17 7.16 8.61
C ALA A 270 20.18 5.91 9.53
N GLY A 271 21.33 5.62 10.15
CA GLY A 271 21.51 4.45 11.02
C GLY A 271 21.88 3.15 10.30
N ILE A 272 22.16 3.22 8.99
CA ILE A 272 22.63 2.08 8.20
C ILE A 272 24.10 2.33 7.84
N PRO A 273 25.03 1.44 8.23
CA PRO A 273 26.44 1.55 7.84
C PRO A 273 26.60 1.58 6.32
N VAL A 274 27.56 2.36 5.81
CA VAL A 274 27.81 2.49 4.37
C VAL A 274 28.16 1.15 3.74
N GLU A 275 28.90 0.28 4.43
CA GLU A 275 29.28 -1.03 3.89
C GLU A 275 28.05 -1.91 3.62
N VAL A 276 26.98 -1.74 4.40
CA VAL A 276 25.70 -2.44 4.17
C VAL A 276 24.96 -1.85 2.98
N LEU A 277 25.04 -0.53 2.77
CA LEU A 277 24.45 0.13 1.61
C LEU A 277 25.18 -0.25 0.32
N GLU A 278 26.51 -0.37 0.35
CA GLU A 278 27.34 -0.88 -0.74
C GLU A 278 26.97 -2.32 -1.09
N GLU A 279 26.91 -3.21 -0.11
CA GLU A 279 26.50 -4.61 -0.33
C GLU A 279 25.09 -4.69 -0.96
N VAL A 280 24.16 -3.86 -0.50
CA VAL A 280 22.82 -3.79 -1.08
C VAL A 280 22.87 -3.22 -2.50
N ALA A 281 23.63 -2.15 -2.76
CA ALA A 281 23.77 -1.58 -4.09
C ALA A 281 24.30 -2.61 -5.10
N ASP A 282 25.31 -3.40 -4.72
CA ASP A 282 25.84 -4.50 -5.54
C ASP A 282 24.77 -5.55 -5.85
N ILE A 283 23.94 -5.91 -4.87
CA ILE A 283 22.80 -6.83 -5.08
C ILE A 283 21.78 -6.23 -6.04
N LEU A 284 21.47 -4.94 -5.90
CA LEU A 284 20.50 -4.26 -6.76
C LEU A 284 20.99 -4.21 -8.20
N VAL A 285 22.27 -3.88 -8.42
CA VAL A 285 22.90 -3.81 -9.74
C VAL A 285 23.09 -5.20 -10.36
N GLY A 286 23.44 -6.21 -9.56
CA GLY A 286 23.71 -7.58 -10.01
C GLY A 286 22.48 -8.46 -10.26
N CYS A 287 21.27 -7.97 -9.99
CA CYS A 287 20.04 -8.74 -10.22
C CYS A 287 19.69 -8.85 -11.72
N ARG A 288 18.86 -9.82 -12.12
CA ARG A 288 18.31 -9.88 -13.49
C ARG A 288 17.04 -9.04 -13.63
N MET A 289 16.20 -9.05 -12.60
CA MET A 289 15.01 -8.21 -12.51
C MET A 289 14.67 -7.94 -11.04
N GLY A 290 14.83 -6.69 -10.64
CA GLY A 290 14.39 -6.22 -9.33
C GLY A 290 13.01 -5.57 -9.35
N VAL A 291 12.26 -5.74 -8.27
CA VAL A 291 11.01 -5.02 -8.03
C VAL A 291 11.01 -4.35 -6.66
N LEU A 292 10.53 -3.11 -6.61
CA LEU A 292 10.34 -2.34 -5.39
C LEU A 292 8.85 -2.10 -5.14
N TYR A 293 8.35 -2.67 -4.06
CA TYR A 293 7.05 -2.35 -3.49
C TYR A 293 7.23 -1.32 -2.39
N PHE A 294 6.44 -0.25 -2.41
CA PHE A 294 6.50 0.77 -1.37
C PHE A 294 5.12 1.15 -0.83
N GLY A 295 5.08 1.58 0.42
CA GLY A 295 3.84 1.87 1.14
C GLY A 295 3.85 3.19 1.89
N LEU A 296 3.03 3.26 2.94
CA LEU A 296 2.80 4.46 3.73
C LEU A 296 4.04 4.95 4.49
N GLY A 297 5.03 4.08 4.72
CA GLY A 297 6.31 4.48 5.31
C GLY A 297 7.09 5.48 4.47
N LEU A 298 6.78 5.59 3.17
CA LEU A 298 7.33 6.65 2.31
C LEU A 298 6.34 7.80 2.07
N THR A 299 5.03 7.52 1.95
CA THR A 299 4.04 8.55 1.58
C THR A 299 3.58 9.41 2.77
N MET A 300 3.62 8.86 3.99
CA MET A 300 3.09 9.50 5.21
C MET A 300 4.17 9.87 6.22
N THR A 301 5.43 9.92 5.79
CA THR A 301 6.57 10.40 6.57
C THR A 301 7.08 11.73 6.01
N ARG A 302 8.02 12.37 6.73
CA ARG A 302 8.66 13.61 6.26
C ARG A 302 9.17 13.42 4.83
N GLY A 303 8.90 14.40 3.96
CA GLY A 303 9.22 14.35 2.54
C GLY A 303 8.03 13.97 1.66
N LYS A 304 7.11 13.12 2.13
CA LYS A 304 5.90 12.68 1.40
C LYS A 304 6.22 12.29 -0.05
N PHE A 305 5.83 13.12 -1.04
CA PHE A 305 6.03 12.83 -2.46
C PHE A 305 7.50 12.87 -2.87
N ARG A 306 8.36 13.67 -2.21
CA ARG A 306 9.80 13.72 -2.48
C ARG A 306 10.52 12.41 -2.18
N ASN A 307 10.02 11.63 -1.21
CA ASN A 307 10.52 10.27 -0.96
C ASN A 307 10.22 9.36 -2.15
N ILE A 308 9.04 9.49 -2.74
CA ILE A 308 8.61 8.67 -3.88
C ILE A 308 9.34 9.09 -5.15
N GLU A 309 9.52 10.39 -5.37
CA GLU A 309 10.31 10.93 -6.47
C GLU A 309 11.75 10.39 -6.43
N ALA A 310 12.37 10.38 -5.24
CA ALA A 310 13.69 9.81 -5.03
C ALA A 310 13.69 8.30 -5.32
N ALA A 311 12.68 7.54 -4.87
CA ALA A 311 12.57 6.11 -5.12
C ALA A 311 12.37 5.78 -6.61
N ILE A 312 11.58 6.60 -7.34
CA ILE A 312 11.43 6.49 -8.79
C ILE A 312 12.75 6.79 -9.48
N SER A 313 13.48 7.81 -9.03
CA SER A 313 14.78 8.18 -9.56
C SER A 313 15.84 7.09 -9.30
N LEU A 314 15.81 6.45 -8.13
CA LEU A 314 16.63 5.28 -7.82
C LEU A 314 16.38 4.14 -8.80
N VAL A 315 15.12 3.82 -9.08
CA VAL A 315 14.79 2.80 -10.09
C VAL A 315 15.22 3.22 -11.48
N ARG A 316 15.13 4.51 -11.83
CA ARG A 316 15.65 5.02 -13.11
C ARG A 316 17.17 4.84 -13.22
N ASP A 317 17.90 5.18 -12.15
CA ASP A 317 19.36 5.01 -12.08
C ASP A 317 19.73 3.52 -12.19
N LEU A 318 18.98 2.62 -11.54
CA LEU A 318 19.15 1.17 -11.67
C LEU A 318 18.89 0.68 -13.11
N ASN A 319 17.90 1.22 -13.82
CA ASN A 319 17.62 0.84 -15.21
C ASN A 319 18.74 1.20 -16.20
N ALA A 320 19.72 2.02 -15.79
CA ALA A 320 20.94 2.20 -16.58
C ALA A 320 21.89 0.99 -16.51
N ARG A 321 21.72 0.09 -15.51
CA ARG A 321 22.59 -1.09 -15.29
C ARG A 321 21.85 -2.43 -15.33
N THR A 322 20.61 -2.49 -14.86
CA THR A 322 19.82 -3.72 -14.80
C THR A 322 18.32 -3.44 -14.82
N LYS A 323 17.48 -4.44 -15.09
CA LYS A 323 16.03 -4.25 -15.09
C LYS A 323 15.50 -4.04 -13.67
N PHE A 324 14.90 -2.89 -13.43
CA PHE A 324 14.27 -2.59 -12.13
C PHE A 324 12.93 -1.90 -12.30
N LEU A 325 11.93 -2.25 -11.50
CA LEU A 325 10.57 -1.69 -11.60
C LEU A 325 10.02 -1.40 -10.20
N LEU A 326 9.01 -0.52 -10.09
CA LEU A 326 8.37 -0.22 -8.81
C LEU A 326 6.86 -0.06 -8.94
N ILE A 327 6.11 -0.47 -7.90
CA ILE A 327 4.70 -0.14 -7.77
C ILE A 327 4.32 0.23 -6.32
N PRO A 328 3.37 1.16 -6.14
CA PRO A 328 2.79 1.44 -4.83
C PRO A 328 1.90 0.29 -4.34
N MET A 329 1.97 -0.01 -3.04
CA MET A 329 1.10 -0.98 -2.36
C MET A 329 -0.27 -0.35 -2.03
N ARG A 330 -1.10 -0.14 -3.07
CA ARG A 330 -2.40 0.54 -2.98
C ARG A 330 -3.31 -0.07 -1.90
N GLY A 331 -3.98 0.78 -1.13
CA GLY A 331 -4.78 0.41 0.04
C GLY A 331 -6.08 -0.33 -0.28
N HIS A 332 -7.19 0.40 -0.43
CA HIS A 332 -8.51 -0.18 -0.71
C HIS A 332 -8.58 -0.86 -2.09
N PHE A 333 -9.45 -1.87 -2.22
CA PHE A 333 -9.54 -2.70 -3.42
C PHE A 333 -9.78 -1.91 -4.72
N ASN A 334 -10.48 -0.77 -4.66
CA ASN A 334 -10.79 0.03 -5.84
C ASN A 334 -10.29 1.49 -5.77
N VAL A 335 -9.33 1.82 -4.90
CA VAL A 335 -8.73 3.17 -4.90
C VAL A 335 -8.08 3.48 -6.24
N THR A 336 -7.47 2.48 -6.89
CA THR A 336 -6.91 2.63 -8.24
C THR A 336 -8.01 2.90 -9.26
N GLY A 337 -9.14 2.18 -9.20
CA GLY A 337 -10.27 2.43 -10.09
C GLY A 337 -10.85 3.83 -9.91
N ALA A 338 -10.98 4.32 -8.68
CA ALA A 338 -11.42 5.69 -8.42
C ALA A 338 -10.50 6.72 -9.09
N ASN A 339 -9.18 6.60 -8.93
CA ASN A 339 -8.26 7.52 -9.61
C ASN A 339 -8.33 7.40 -11.14
N THR A 340 -8.46 6.19 -11.67
CA THR A 340 -8.53 5.96 -13.13
C THR A 340 -9.80 6.58 -13.73
N VAL A 341 -10.95 6.38 -13.08
CA VAL A 341 -12.25 6.95 -13.50
C VAL A 341 -12.22 8.48 -13.43
N PHE A 342 -11.66 9.04 -12.37
CA PHE A 342 -11.48 10.49 -12.25
C PHE A 342 -10.60 11.03 -13.38
N THR A 343 -9.48 10.34 -13.66
CA THR A 343 -8.50 10.79 -14.66
C THR A 343 -9.05 10.76 -16.07
N TRP A 344 -9.71 9.69 -16.52
CA TRP A 344 -10.22 9.65 -17.90
C TRP A 344 -11.38 10.62 -18.13
N THR A 345 -12.10 11.00 -17.07
CA THR A 345 -13.28 11.88 -17.16
C THR A 345 -12.87 13.35 -17.06
N THR A 346 -11.97 13.68 -16.13
CA THR A 346 -11.64 15.08 -15.76
C THR A 346 -10.22 15.49 -16.14
N GLY A 347 -9.36 14.54 -16.54
CA GLY A 347 -7.93 14.74 -16.69
C GLY A 347 -7.12 14.59 -15.40
N TYR A 348 -7.78 14.50 -14.23
CA TYR A 348 -7.10 14.51 -12.93
C TYR A 348 -7.50 13.36 -12.01
N PRO A 349 -6.57 12.82 -11.19
CA PRO A 349 -6.78 11.57 -10.47
C PRO A 349 -7.47 11.67 -9.09
N PHE A 350 -7.42 12.81 -8.42
CA PHE A 350 -8.00 13.05 -7.08
C PHE A 350 -8.06 14.56 -6.82
N ALA A 351 -8.63 15.02 -5.70
CA ALA A 351 -8.69 16.44 -5.35
C ALA A 351 -9.17 17.34 -6.51
N VAL A 352 -10.20 16.91 -7.23
CA VAL A 352 -10.71 17.58 -8.43
C VAL A 352 -11.79 18.56 -8.02
N ASP A 353 -11.55 19.84 -8.24
CA ASP A 353 -12.49 20.93 -8.00
C ASP A 353 -13.25 21.26 -9.28
N LEU A 354 -14.59 21.18 -9.22
CA LEU A 354 -15.51 21.45 -10.33
C LEU A 354 -16.33 22.73 -10.10
N SER A 355 -16.05 23.49 -9.04
CA SER A 355 -16.83 24.68 -8.64
C SER A 355 -16.87 25.82 -9.67
N GLN A 356 -15.94 25.82 -10.63
CA GLN A 356 -15.88 26.82 -11.70
C GLN A 356 -16.52 26.34 -13.02
N GLY A 357 -17.17 25.18 -13.03
CA GLY A 357 -17.75 24.57 -14.24
C GLY A 357 -16.74 23.89 -15.17
N TYR A 358 -15.49 23.75 -14.73
CA TYR A 358 -14.44 22.98 -15.40
C TYR A 358 -13.48 22.41 -14.35
N PRO A 359 -12.80 21.28 -14.61
CA PRO A 359 -11.95 20.63 -13.62
C PRO A 359 -10.67 21.41 -13.34
N ARG A 360 -10.43 21.68 -12.05
CA ARG A 360 -9.19 22.23 -11.50
C ARG A 360 -8.55 21.22 -10.54
N TYR A 361 -7.23 21.19 -10.50
CA TYR A 361 -6.47 20.21 -9.73
C TYR A 361 -5.26 20.86 -9.06
N ASN A 362 -5.37 21.06 -7.74
CA ASN A 362 -4.31 21.63 -6.92
C ASN A 362 -4.23 20.90 -5.57
N PRO A 363 -3.74 19.65 -5.49
CA PRO A 363 -3.55 18.98 -4.20
C PRO A 363 -2.66 19.83 -3.27
N GLY A 364 -3.13 20.04 -2.04
CA GLY A 364 -2.62 21.05 -1.09
C GLY A 364 -3.58 22.24 -0.94
N GLU A 365 -4.38 22.51 -1.98
CA GLU A 365 -5.48 23.47 -1.97
C GLU A 365 -6.82 22.72 -2.03
N THR A 366 -7.02 21.88 -3.05
CA THR A 366 -8.31 21.21 -3.35
C THR A 366 -8.42 19.80 -2.78
N SER A 367 -7.46 19.35 -1.96
CA SER A 367 -7.59 18.06 -1.27
C SER A 367 -8.62 18.18 -0.14
N THR A 368 -9.38 17.10 0.12
CA THR A 368 -10.37 17.10 1.20
C THR A 368 -9.80 17.56 2.55
N ILE A 369 -8.59 17.10 2.91
CA ILE A 369 -7.97 17.49 4.18
C ILE A 369 -7.67 18.97 4.25
N ASP A 370 -7.17 19.55 3.16
CA ASP A 370 -6.80 20.97 3.11
C ASP A 370 -8.04 21.86 3.15
N ILE A 371 -9.11 21.48 2.44
CA ILE A 371 -10.42 22.15 2.46
C ILE A 371 -11.02 22.14 3.86
N LEU A 372 -11.03 20.98 4.53
CA LEU A 372 -11.58 20.84 5.88
C LEU A 372 -10.76 21.63 6.92
N LEU A 373 -9.43 21.69 6.78
CA LEU A 373 -8.58 22.47 7.69
C LEU A 373 -8.76 23.98 7.56
N ARG A 374 -9.22 24.46 6.40
CA ARG A 374 -9.52 25.88 6.15
C ARG A 374 -10.97 26.25 6.44
N ASP A 375 -11.82 25.29 6.80
CA ASP A 375 -13.27 25.48 7.00
C ASP A 375 -13.99 25.96 5.73
N ASP A 376 -13.47 25.59 4.56
CA ASP A 376 -14.04 25.96 3.25
C ASP A 376 -15.28 25.11 2.89
N CYS A 377 -15.41 23.91 3.48
CA CYS A 377 -16.46 22.94 3.16
C CYS A 377 -17.75 23.19 3.96
N ASP A 378 -18.85 23.49 3.27
CA ASP A 378 -20.17 23.71 3.88
C ASP A 378 -21.13 22.51 3.78
N ALA A 379 -20.80 21.50 2.98
CA ALA A 379 -21.47 20.20 2.95
C ALA A 379 -20.52 19.06 2.61
N PHE A 380 -20.69 17.90 3.26
CA PHE A 380 -19.81 16.75 3.08
C PHE A 380 -20.60 15.47 2.81
N LEU A 381 -20.39 14.89 1.63
CA LEU A 381 -20.90 13.57 1.27
C LEU A 381 -19.78 12.52 1.39
N SER A 382 -19.96 11.57 2.32
CA SER A 382 -19.03 10.45 2.52
C SER A 382 -19.57 9.18 1.88
N ILE A 383 -18.74 8.49 1.09
CA ILE A 383 -19.09 7.25 0.36
C ILE A 383 -18.16 6.09 0.71
#